data_AF-A0A2T1DWB0-F1
#
_entry.id   AF-A0A2T1DWB0-F1
#
_cell.length_a   1.000
_cell.length_b   1.000
_cell.length_c   1.000
_cell.angle_alpha   90.00
_cell.angle_beta   90.00
_cell.angle_gamma   90.00
#
_symmetry.space_group_name_H-M   'P 1'
#
loop_
_entity.id
_entity.type
_entity.pdbx_description
1 polymer ?
#
loop_
_entity_poly.entity_id
_entity_poly.type
_entity_poly.pdbx_seq_one_letter_code
_entity_poly.pdbx_strand_id
1 'polypeptide(L)' 'MDTVSLSAHFDGERIVLDEPFNLEPNTRLIITILPKQDAERESWLSLSGSRLEAAYGEDEEDYPVDLIKQANPEYAGS' A
#
# COMPACT_ATOMS: atom_id res chain seq x y z
N MET A 1 10.00 -4.73 -28.34
CA MET A 1 10.42 -5.79 -27.40
C MET A 1 10.18 -5.19 -26.06
N ASP A 2 9.09 -5.62 -25.42
CA ASP A 2 8.57 -4.92 -24.26
C ASP A 2 9.04 -5.67 -23.02
N THR A 3 9.53 -4.93 -22.05
CA THR A 3 9.93 -5.48 -20.76
C THR A 3 8.68 -5.91 -20.00
N VAL A 4 8.60 -7.18 -19.63
CA VAL A 4 7.54 -7.72 -18.77
C VAL A 4 8.09 -7.85 -17.36
N SER A 5 7.37 -7.31 -16.38
CA SER A 5 7.67 -7.53 -14.97
C SER A 5 6.94 -8.79 -14.51
N LEU A 6 7.68 -9.76 -13.99
CA LEU A 6 7.14 -11.03 -13.47
C LEU A 6 7.41 -11.10 -11.97
N SER A 7 6.40 -11.53 -11.21
CA SER A 7 6.55 -11.81 -9.79
C SER A 7 7.25 -13.15 -9.60
N ALA A 8 8.20 -13.18 -8.68
CA ALA A 8 8.96 -14.37 -8.35
C ALA A 8 9.41 -14.33 -6.90
N HIS A 9 9.52 -15.49 -6.29
CA HIS A 9 10.08 -15.66 -4.96
C HIS A 9 11.31 -16.56 -4.98
N PHE A 10 12.16 -16.41 -3.97
CA PHE A 10 13.27 -17.32 -3.73
C PHE A 10 12.79 -18.45 -2.81
N ASP A 11 12.83 -19.69 -3.29
CA ASP A 11 12.38 -20.87 -2.53
C ASP A 11 13.43 -21.40 -1.54
N GLY A 12 14.63 -20.80 -1.52
CA GLY A 12 15.79 -21.24 -0.73
C GLY A 12 16.91 -21.84 -1.57
N GLU A 13 16.62 -22.28 -2.80
CA GLU A 13 17.58 -22.87 -3.73
C GLU A 13 17.61 -22.11 -5.07
N ARG A 14 16.44 -21.73 -5.59
CA ARG A 14 16.26 -21.10 -6.90
C ARG A 14 15.20 -19.99 -6.86
N ILE A 15 15.24 -19.15 -7.90
CA ILE A 15 14.19 -18.16 -8.15
C ILE A 15 13.05 -18.87 -8.87
N VAL A 16 11.86 -18.87 -8.28
CA VAL A 16 10.66 -19.49 -8.82
C VAL A 16 9.70 -18.39 -9.24
N LEU A 17 9.23 -18.43 -10.48
CA LEU A 17 8.18 -17.53 -10.95
C LEU A 17 6.86 -17.91 -10.29
N ASP A 18 6.14 -16.92 -9.77
CA ASP A 18 4.84 -17.15 -9.12
C ASP A 18 3.78 -17.56 -10.14
N GLU A 19 3.93 -17.07 -11.38
CA GLU A 19 3.04 -17.35 -12.50
C GLU A 19 3.79 -18.11 -13.61
N PRO A 20 3.13 -19.05 -14.31
CA PRO A 20 3.74 -19.74 -15.44
C PRO A 20 4.08 -18.76 -16.56
N PHE A 21 5.36 -18.68 -16.92
CA PHE A 21 5.83 -17.87 -18.03
C PHE A 21 6.84 -18.64 -18.89
N ASN A 22 6.64 -18.62 -20.21
CA ASN A 22 7.54 -19.33 -21.13
C ASN A 22 8.79 -18.49 -21.41
N LEU A 23 9.91 -18.88 -20.81
CA LEU A 23 11.21 -18.26 -21.04
C LEU A 23 12.00 -19.06 -22.09
N GLU A 24 12.43 -18.39 -23.16
CA GLU A 24 13.31 -19.00 -24.15
C GLU A 24 14.75 -19.11 -23.60
N PRO A 25 15.51 -20.15 -23.99
CA PRO A 25 16.92 -20.28 -23.60
C PRO A 25 17.73 -19.03 -23.94
N ASN A 26 18.55 -18.54 -23.00
CA ASN A 26 19.38 -17.34 -23.13
C ASN A 26 18.62 -16.00 -23.22
N THR A 27 17.35 -15.95 -22.80
CA THR A 27 16.63 -14.69 -22.63
C THR A 27 17.35 -13.82 -21.59
N ARG A 28 17.60 -12.54 -21.89
CA ARG A 28 18.20 -11.60 -20.94
C ARG A 28 17.19 -11.21 -19.88
N LEU A 29 17.55 -11.34 -18.61
CA LEU A 29 16.69 -11.04 -17.48
C LEU A 29 17.28 -9.89 -16.65
N ILE A 30 16.40 -9.06 -16.08
CA ILE A 30 16.74 -8.09 -15.04
C ILE A 30 16.14 -8.62 -13.74
N ILE A 31 16.98 -8.84 -12.73
CA ILE A 31 16.55 -9.35 -11.43
C ILE A 31 16.56 -8.21 -10.42
N THR A 32 15.40 -7.92 -9.85
CA THR A 32 15.24 -6.93 -8.77
C THR A 32 14.93 -7.67 -7.48
N ILE A 33 15.79 -7.53 -6.47
CA ILE A 33 15.57 -8.11 -5.14
C ILE A 33 14.76 -7.13 -4.31
N LEU A 34 13.54 -7.51 -3.95
CA LEU A 34 12.71 -6.70 -3.06
C LEU A 34 13.17 -6.89 -1.61
N PRO A 35 13.33 -5.81 -0.83
CA PRO A 35 13.62 -5.95 0.59
C PRO A 35 12.48 -6.71 1.27
N LYS A 36 12.83 -7.65 2.15
CA LYS A 36 11.85 -8.31 3.03
C LYS A 36 11.07 -7.22 3.77
N GLN A 37 9.74 -7.36 3.82
CA GLN A 37 8.80 -6.41 4.44
C GLN A 37 9.49 -5.58 5.51
N ASP A 38 9.64 -4.30 5.21
CA ASP A 38 10.33 -3.37 6.08
C ASP A 38 9.57 -3.32 7.40
N ALA A 39 10.14 -3.91 8.44
CA ALA A 39 9.54 -3.94 9.77
C ALA A 39 9.25 -2.51 10.27
N GLU A 40 10.03 -1.53 9.80
CA GLU A 40 9.78 -0.12 10.04
C GLU A 40 8.48 0.32 9.37
N ARG A 41 8.27 -0.01 8.09
CA ARG A 41 7.03 0.31 7.36
C ARG A 41 5.80 -0.30 8.02
N GLU A 42 5.85 -1.56 8.43
CA GLU A 42 4.74 -2.19 9.16
C GLU A 42 4.49 -1.49 10.50
N SER A 43 5.54 -1.10 11.22
CA SER A 43 5.41 -0.35 12.47
C SER A 43 4.78 1.04 12.25
N TRP A 44 5.14 1.72 11.17
CA TRP A 44 4.57 3.01 10.78
C TRP A 44 3.10 2.89 10.38
N LEU A 45 2.73 1.84 9.65
CA LEU A 45 1.34 1.56 9.27
C LEU A 45 0.48 1.22 10.50
N SER A 46 1.01 0.43 11.43
CA SER A 46 0.31 0.13 12.68
C SER A 46 0.12 1.38 13.53
N LEU A 47 1.17 2.21 13.67
CA LEU A 47 1.10 3.45 14.44
C LEU A 47 0.09 4.43 13.83
N SER A 48 0.11 4.61 12.51
CA SER A 48 -0.81 5.53 11.84
C SER A 48 -2.26 5.06 11.96
N GLY A 49 -2.51 3.76 11.82
CA GLY A 49 -3.84 3.16 12.03
C GLY A 49 -4.37 3.40 13.44
N SER A 50 -3.59 3.07 14.48
CA SER A 50 -4.01 3.29 15.87
C SER A 50 -4.24 4.76 16.21
N ARG A 51 -3.48 5.67 15.61
CA ARG A 51 -3.68 7.12 15.81
C ARG A 51 -4.91 7.64 15.09
N LEU A 52 -5.22 7.11 13.91
CA LEU A 52 -6.43 7.46 13.18
C LEU A 52 -7.67 6.99 13.96
N GLU A 53 -7.67 5.76 14.47
CA GLU A 53 -8.74 5.23 15.32
C GLU A 53 -8.95 6.10 16.56
N ALA A 54 -7.86 6.49 17.24
CA ALA A 54 -7.94 7.35 18.42
C ALA A 54 -8.50 8.76 18.12
N ALA A 55 -8.29 9.29 16.91
CA ALA A 55 -8.81 10.60 16.53
C ALA A 55 -10.35 10.63 16.39
N TYR A 56 -10.97 9.48 16.15
CA TYR A 56 -12.43 9.28 16.10
C TYR A 56 -12.95 8.52 17.34
N GLY A 57 -12.20 8.57 18.45
CA GLY A 57 -12.56 7.93 19.72
C GLY A 57 -13.57 8.75 20.53
N GLU A 58 -13.89 8.30 21.74
CA GLU A 58 -14.89 8.96 22.60
C GLU A 58 -14.52 10.39 23.03
N ASP A 59 -13.24 10.77 22.90
CA ASP A 59 -12.71 12.11 23.16
C ASP A 59 -12.78 13.05 21.93
N GLU A 60 -13.42 12.63 20.83
CA GLU A 60 -13.63 13.47 19.64
C GLU A 60 -14.45 14.73 20.00
N GLU A 61 -13.93 15.90 19.66
CA GLU A 61 -14.65 17.17 19.83
C GLU A 61 -15.83 17.21 18.84
N ASP A 62 -17.03 17.54 19.33
CA ASP A 62 -18.18 17.74 18.45
C ASP A 62 -17.91 18.95 17.53
N TYR A 63 -18.11 18.78 16.22
CA TYR A 63 -17.91 19.80 15.20
C TYR A 63 -19.26 20.28 14.67
N PRO A 64 -19.98 21.14 15.41
CA PRO A 64 -21.32 21.56 15.02
C PRO A 64 -21.28 22.51 13.82
N VAL A 65 -22.43 22.61 13.14
CA VAL A 65 -22.59 23.33 11.86
C VAL A 65 -22.23 24.81 11.95
N ASP A 66 -22.33 25.41 13.13
CA ASP A 66 -21.98 26.80 13.42
C ASP A 66 -20.46 27.07 13.41
N LEU A 67 -19.62 26.03 13.43
CA LEU A 67 -18.18 26.16 13.19
C LEU A 67 -17.81 26.32 11.70
N ILE A 68 -18.76 26.15 10.79
CA ILE A 68 -18.53 26.31 9.34
C ILE A 68 -18.27 27.79 9.02
N LYS A 69 -17.02 28.11 8.66
CA LYS A 69 -16.61 29.47 8.26
C LYS A 69 -17.16 29.89 6.90
N GLN A 70 -17.30 28.94 5.98
CA GLN A 70 -17.84 29.16 4.64
C GLN A 70 -18.58 27.90 4.20
N ALA A 71 -19.87 28.03 3.89
CA ALA A 71 -20.68 26.91 3.41
C ALA A 71 -20.24 26.52 1.99
N ASN A 72 -20.11 25.21 1.76
CA ASN A 72 -19.89 24.66 0.42
C ASN A 72 -21.24 24.50 -0.29
N PRO A 73 -21.54 25.31 -1.34
CA PRO A 73 -22.84 25.26 -2.03
C PRO A 73 -23.06 23.98 -2.84
N GLU A 74 -22.00 23.22 -3.15
CA GLU A 74 -22.09 21.93 -3.86
C GLU A 74 -22.29 20.74 -2.90
N TYR A 75 -22.18 20.98 -1.58
CA TYR A 75 -22.45 19.95 -0.58
C TYR A 75 -23.96 19.77 -0.44
N ALA A 76 -24.51 18.86 -1.25
CA ALA A 76 -25.88 18.38 -1.12
C ALA A 76 -26.01 17.48 0.12
N GLY A 77 -26.15 18.07 1.30
CA GLY A 77 -26.51 17.33 2.51
C GLY A 77 -27.85 16.61 2.29
N SER A 78 -27.90 15.31 2.58
CA SER A 78 -29.12 14.49 2.63
C SER A 78 -30.08 14.94 3.74
#